data_AF-A0AA39NS52-F1
#
_entry.id   AF-A0AA39NS52-F1
#
_cell.length_a   1.000
_cell.length_b   1.000
_cell.length_c   1.000
_cell.angle_alpha   90.00
_cell.angle_beta   90.00
_cell.angle_gamma   90.00
#
_symmetry.space_group_name_H-M   'P 1'
#
loop_
_entity.id
_entity.type
_entity.pdbx_description
1 polymer ?
#
loop_
_entity_poly.entity_id
_entity_poly.type
_entity_poly.pdbx_seq_one_letter_code
_entity_poly.pdbx_strand_id
1 'polypeptide(L)'
;MLKMLSKFNKLADKTSFPTTFTLALASIRYLLHRVSLPSSGIDPEYTLSVVLERFSRNVVFDELPDEQITALSDLIEGAIFHSLVLKPEMIWPSAQMSLMKLYSALVGASSSQRPRHNYWPALQPLVEFLIIQYNTPYGFIWHSPFDNMCDILAFGLRHGVQTVYDVFLQKDCLDVFRSHSLHPVLVHVINGYVAGLAAPHTLIDSQRYLDYLHEPENLFWACYVLTTNGRRNFGHLENGEIRQTQLQGDICRDIRALALLRPSDPSWDQCRQKLRDLQDGGGEYFVKQQKLVWGEFKDLTPEDIEQAKDNIRLAIEELDRFFSDWKNTKLCFLVSRLAIISAEI
;
A
#
# COMPACT_ATOMS: atom_id res chain seq x y z
N MET A 1 39.79 -3.21 -9.53
CA MET A 1 38.41 -2.72 -9.29
C MET A 1 37.91 -1.81 -10.43
N LEU A 2 38.57 -0.69 -10.74
CA LEU A 2 38.11 0.25 -11.79
C LEU A 2 37.96 -0.37 -13.20
N LYS A 3 38.91 -1.22 -13.64
CA LYS A 3 38.80 -1.98 -14.91
C LYS A 3 37.66 -3.01 -14.95
N MET A 4 37.13 -3.42 -13.78
CA MET A 4 35.98 -4.33 -13.71
C MET A 4 34.67 -3.55 -13.77
N LEU A 5 34.58 -2.44 -13.03
CA LEU A 5 33.42 -1.55 -13.03
C LEU A 5 33.17 -0.89 -14.40
N SER A 6 34.22 -0.68 -15.21
CA SER A 6 34.08 -0.13 -16.56
C SER A 6 33.21 -1.01 -17.47
N LYS A 7 33.14 -2.34 -17.26
CA LYS A 7 32.24 -3.23 -18.00
C LYS A 7 30.76 -3.04 -17.63
N PHE A 8 30.49 -2.49 -16.46
CA PHE A 8 29.13 -2.23 -15.96
C PHE A 8 28.72 -0.76 -16.11
N ASN A 9 29.65 0.10 -16.54
CA ASN A 9 29.37 1.50 -16.81
C ASN A 9 28.72 1.69 -18.19
N LYS A 10 27.44 1.33 -18.30
CA LYS A 10 26.62 1.57 -19.51
C LYS A 10 26.42 3.06 -19.84
N LEU A 11 26.90 3.97 -18.99
CA LEU A 11 26.75 5.42 -19.13
C LEU A 11 28.11 6.11 -19.27
N ALA A 12 29.17 5.36 -19.59
CA ALA A 12 30.52 5.90 -19.75
C ALA A 12 30.61 7.03 -20.79
N ASP A 13 29.73 6.99 -21.80
CA ASP A 13 29.68 7.99 -22.87
C ASP A 13 28.76 9.18 -22.54
N LYS A 14 28.01 9.13 -21.43
CA LYS A 14 27.16 10.25 -20.97
C LYS A 14 27.97 11.21 -20.12
N THR A 15 28.61 12.18 -20.76
CA THR A 15 29.38 13.25 -20.08
C THR A 15 28.51 14.23 -19.29
N SER A 16 27.18 14.19 -19.47
CA SER A 16 26.22 15.04 -18.74
C SER A 16 25.99 14.61 -17.28
N PHE A 17 26.37 13.37 -16.91
CA PHE A 17 26.14 12.85 -15.57
C PHE A 17 27.35 13.08 -14.65
N PRO A 18 27.12 13.41 -13.36
CA PRO A 18 28.20 13.44 -12.38
C PRO A 18 28.94 12.09 -12.33
N THR A 19 30.27 12.12 -12.32
CA THR A 19 31.09 10.90 -12.25
C THR A 19 30.71 10.02 -11.07
N THR A 20 30.38 10.62 -9.92
CA THR A 20 29.91 9.92 -8.72
C THR A 20 28.61 9.14 -8.96
N PHE A 21 27.66 9.71 -9.70
CA PHE A 21 26.40 9.07 -10.07
C PHE A 21 26.64 7.88 -11.02
N THR A 22 27.44 8.07 -12.07
CA THR A 22 27.76 6.98 -13.02
C THR A 22 28.51 5.82 -12.34
N LEU A 23 29.43 6.12 -11.41
CA LEU A 23 30.18 5.13 -10.65
C LEU A 23 29.26 4.37 -9.68
N ALA A 24 28.32 5.06 -9.03
CA ALA A 24 27.32 4.42 -8.16
C ALA A 24 26.43 3.45 -8.94
N LEU A 25 25.88 3.86 -10.10
CA LEU A 25 25.09 2.98 -10.95
C LEU A 25 25.89 1.77 -11.46
N ALA A 26 27.14 1.98 -11.89
CA ALA A 26 28.02 0.88 -12.32
C ALA A 26 28.32 -0.09 -11.17
N SER A 27 28.48 0.42 -9.95
CA SER A 27 28.72 -0.38 -8.74
C SER A 27 27.48 -1.20 -8.37
N ILE A 28 26.28 -0.61 -8.41
CA ILE A 28 25.03 -1.34 -8.17
C ILE A 28 24.85 -2.44 -9.21
N ARG A 29 25.07 -2.17 -10.50
CA ARG A 29 25.00 -3.20 -11.57
C ARG A 29 25.97 -4.34 -11.35
N TYR A 30 27.21 -4.02 -10.98
CA TYR A 30 28.22 -5.02 -10.66
C TYR A 30 27.80 -5.87 -9.46
N LEU A 31 27.31 -5.26 -8.38
CA LEU A 31 26.87 -5.95 -7.17
C LEU A 31 25.65 -6.82 -7.43
N LEU A 32 24.64 -6.32 -8.16
CA LEU A 32 23.50 -7.11 -8.63
C LEU A 32 23.97 -8.33 -9.42
N HIS A 33 24.88 -8.14 -10.38
CA HIS A 33 25.45 -9.24 -11.15
C HIS A 33 26.19 -10.26 -10.26
N ARG A 34 26.99 -9.79 -9.29
CA ARG A 34 27.72 -10.65 -8.37
C ARG A 34 26.80 -11.46 -7.48
N VAL A 35 25.79 -10.82 -6.91
CA VAL A 35 24.76 -11.44 -6.08
C VAL A 35 23.98 -12.49 -6.88
N SER A 36 23.81 -12.28 -8.19
CA SER A 36 23.15 -13.27 -9.07
C SER A 36 23.93 -14.58 -9.27
N LEU A 37 25.21 -14.64 -8.89
CA LEU A 37 26.06 -15.81 -9.13
C LEU A 37 25.91 -16.83 -7.99
N PRO A 38 25.82 -18.14 -8.26
CA PRO A 38 25.64 -19.18 -7.24
C PRO A 38 26.72 -19.23 -6.15
N SER A 39 27.90 -18.67 -6.42
CA SER A 39 29.06 -18.68 -5.52
C SER A 39 29.28 -17.36 -4.78
N SER A 40 28.28 -16.46 -4.76
CA SER A 40 28.39 -15.22 -4.00
C SER A 40 28.31 -15.51 -2.51
N GLY A 41 29.36 -15.17 -1.75
CA GLY A 41 29.28 -15.16 -0.29
C GLY A 41 28.28 -14.11 0.22
N ILE A 42 28.24 -13.91 1.54
CA ILE A 42 27.36 -12.90 2.19
C ILE A 42 27.82 -11.46 1.89
N ASP A 43 29.11 -11.26 1.63
CA ASP A 43 29.75 -9.95 1.48
C ASP A 43 29.18 -9.05 0.33
N PRO A 44 28.89 -9.57 -0.88
CA PRO A 44 28.22 -8.79 -1.93
C PRO A 44 26.79 -8.36 -1.63
N GLU A 45 26.03 -9.14 -0.85
CA GLU A 45 24.64 -8.80 -0.49
C GLU A 45 24.60 -7.63 0.49
N TYR A 46 25.40 -7.73 1.56
CA TYR A 46 25.51 -6.66 2.55
C TYR A 46 26.02 -5.37 1.89
N THR A 47 27.04 -5.49 1.03
CA THR A 47 27.55 -4.36 0.25
C THR A 47 26.48 -3.76 -0.66
N LEU A 48 25.69 -4.59 -1.35
CA LEU A 48 24.57 -4.11 -2.18
C LEU A 48 23.53 -3.37 -1.34
N SER A 49 23.13 -3.92 -0.20
CA SER A 49 22.19 -3.29 0.73
C SER A 49 22.68 -1.91 1.16
N VAL A 50 23.93 -1.80 1.61
CA VAL A 50 24.53 -0.52 2.05
C VAL A 50 24.58 0.50 0.91
N VAL A 51 24.96 0.07 -0.30
CA VAL A 51 25.02 0.96 -1.47
C VAL A 51 23.63 1.43 -1.86
N LEU A 52 22.64 0.53 -1.92
CA LEU A 52 21.25 0.88 -2.25
C LEU A 52 20.63 1.82 -1.21
N GLU A 53 20.86 1.57 0.08
CA GLU A 53 20.36 2.43 1.15
C GLU A 53 20.98 3.83 1.10
N ARG A 54 22.29 3.92 0.88
CA ARG A 54 22.94 5.23 0.74
C ARG A 54 22.42 5.97 -0.49
N PHE A 55 22.18 5.25 -1.58
CA PHE A 55 21.68 5.83 -2.81
C PHE A 55 20.22 6.27 -2.67
N SER A 56 19.37 5.52 -1.96
CA SER A 56 17.98 5.91 -1.71
C SER A 56 17.90 7.21 -0.90
N ARG A 57 18.75 7.37 0.11
CA ARG A 57 18.87 8.64 0.85
C ARG A 57 19.22 9.79 -0.08
N ASN A 58 20.20 9.62 -0.97
CA ASN A 58 20.55 10.66 -1.94
C ASN A 58 19.37 11.00 -2.87
N VAL A 59 18.62 10.01 -3.37
CA VAL A 59 17.43 10.26 -4.20
C VAL A 59 16.35 11.04 -3.43
N VAL A 60 16.18 10.78 -2.13
CA VAL A 60 15.22 11.49 -1.29
C VAL A 60 15.61 12.95 -1.07
N PHE A 61 16.90 13.22 -0.85
CA PHE A 61 17.39 14.56 -0.50
C PHE A 61 17.79 15.41 -1.71
N ASP A 62 18.18 14.79 -2.82
CA ASP A 62 18.64 15.48 -4.01
C ASP A 62 17.52 15.47 -5.06
N GLU A 63 17.15 16.66 -5.56
CA GLU A 63 16.28 16.78 -6.73
C GLU A 63 17.04 16.35 -8.00
N LEU A 64 17.09 15.03 -8.22
CA LEU A 64 17.77 14.47 -9.38
C LEU A 64 17.11 14.94 -10.69
N PRO A 65 17.90 15.28 -11.73
CA PRO A 65 17.37 15.56 -13.06
C PRO A 65 16.64 14.35 -13.67
N ASP A 66 15.64 14.60 -14.52
CA ASP A 66 14.81 13.57 -15.18
C ASP A 66 15.63 12.49 -15.91
N GLU A 67 16.76 12.87 -16.53
CA GLU A 67 17.66 11.91 -17.20
C GLU A 67 18.33 10.93 -16.22
N GLN A 68 18.70 11.42 -15.02
CA GLN A 68 19.29 10.58 -13.97
C GLN A 68 18.24 9.67 -13.35
N ILE A 69 17.03 10.19 -13.16
CA ILE A 69 15.86 9.42 -12.74
C ILE A 69 15.64 8.27 -13.74
N THR A 70 15.53 8.60 -15.03
CA THR A 70 15.38 7.63 -16.14
C THR A 70 16.41 6.52 -16.06
N ALA A 71 17.70 6.86 -15.98
CA ALA A 71 18.78 5.88 -15.92
C ALA A 71 18.74 5.00 -14.67
N LEU A 72 18.22 5.53 -13.56
CA LEU A 72 18.06 4.80 -12.31
C LEU A 72 16.88 3.83 -12.38
N SER A 73 15.80 4.16 -13.06
CA SER A 73 14.74 3.16 -13.22
C SER A 73 15.06 2.11 -14.22
N ASP A 74 15.78 2.39 -15.30
CA ASP A 74 16.28 1.31 -16.17
C ASP A 74 17.09 0.28 -15.37
N LEU A 75 17.84 0.76 -14.36
CA LEU A 75 18.58 -0.10 -13.43
C LEU A 75 17.64 -0.92 -12.53
N ILE A 76 16.65 -0.28 -11.92
CA ILE A 76 15.74 -0.94 -10.97
C ILE A 76 14.79 -1.89 -11.68
N GLU A 77 14.25 -1.47 -12.82
CA GLU A 77 13.48 -2.28 -13.72
C GLU A 77 14.27 -3.54 -14.11
N GLY A 78 15.53 -3.39 -14.53
CA GLY A 78 16.41 -4.53 -14.77
C GLY A 78 16.64 -5.40 -13.53
N ALA A 79 16.80 -4.80 -12.34
CA ALA A 79 17.00 -5.55 -11.10
C ALA A 79 15.76 -6.37 -10.69
N ILE A 80 14.57 -5.80 -10.91
CA ILE A 80 13.28 -6.40 -10.59
C ILE A 80 12.90 -7.45 -11.63
N PHE A 81 12.90 -7.12 -12.93
CA PHE A 81 12.51 -8.05 -14.00
C PHE A 81 13.42 -9.26 -14.12
N HIS A 82 14.72 -9.07 -13.94
CA HIS A 82 15.65 -10.21 -13.95
C HIS A 82 15.66 -10.98 -12.62
N SER A 83 14.74 -10.63 -11.69
CA SER A 83 14.49 -11.31 -10.42
C SER A 83 15.76 -11.65 -9.65
N LEU A 84 16.78 -10.79 -9.77
CA LEU A 84 18.09 -11.03 -9.16
C LEU A 84 18.04 -10.84 -7.65
N VAL A 85 17.04 -10.11 -7.15
CA VAL A 85 16.90 -9.75 -5.73
C VAL A 85 15.56 -10.23 -5.15
N LEU A 86 14.50 -10.33 -5.95
CA LEU A 86 13.13 -10.64 -5.51
C LEU A 86 12.77 -12.14 -5.59
N LYS A 87 13.69 -13.04 -5.23
CA LYS A 87 13.35 -14.48 -5.17
C LYS A 87 12.70 -14.82 -3.83
N PRO A 88 11.53 -15.50 -3.82
CA PRO A 88 10.84 -15.88 -2.58
C PRO A 88 11.66 -16.78 -1.66
N GLU A 89 12.56 -17.58 -2.24
CA GLU A 89 13.41 -18.54 -1.53
C GLU A 89 14.73 -17.94 -1.04
N MET A 90 15.03 -16.67 -1.34
CA MET A 90 16.33 -16.07 -1.05
C MET A 90 16.41 -15.38 0.32
N ILE A 91 17.52 -15.65 1.01
CA ILE A 91 17.89 -15.15 2.34
C ILE A 91 18.46 -13.71 2.26
N TRP A 92 17.96 -12.85 1.35
CA TRP A 92 18.46 -11.47 1.23
C TRP A 92 17.45 -10.38 1.64
N PRO A 93 16.91 -10.43 2.88
CA PRO A 93 16.05 -9.40 3.44
C PRO A 93 16.55 -7.96 3.25
N SER A 94 17.84 -7.73 3.47
CA SER A 94 18.42 -6.37 3.56
C SER A 94 18.55 -5.72 2.19
N ALA A 95 19.07 -6.43 1.19
CA ALA A 95 19.14 -5.93 -0.18
C ALA A 95 17.73 -5.71 -0.79
N GLN A 96 16.78 -6.61 -0.55
CA GLN A 96 15.38 -6.45 -0.97
C GLN A 96 14.76 -5.19 -0.35
N MET A 97 14.89 -5.04 0.97
CA MET A 97 14.43 -3.88 1.70
C MET A 97 15.04 -2.57 1.16
N SER A 98 16.35 -2.57 0.93
CA SER A 98 17.06 -1.39 0.41
C SER A 98 16.64 -1.06 -1.03
N LEU A 99 16.35 -2.07 -1.85
CA LEU A 99 15.79 -1.90 -3.18
C LEU A 99 14.38 -1.29 -3.12
N MET A 100 13.52 -1.76 -2.20
CA MET A 100 12.18 -1.20 -2.00
C MET A 100 12.24 0.26 -1.52
N LYS A 101 13.16 0.59 -0.61
CA LYS A 101 13.41 1.98 -0.19
C LYS A 101 13.85 2.87 -1.34
N LEU A 102 14.75 2.38 -2.19
CA LEU A 102 15.19 3.10 -3.38
C LEU A 102 14.04 3.30 -4.38
N TYR A 103 13.21 2.27 -4.60
CA TYR A 103 12.01 2.37 -5.42
C TYR A 103 11.04 3.41 -4.86
N SER A 104 10.75 3.33 -3.56
CA SER A 104 9.88 4.26 -2.84
C SER A 104 10.36 5.71 -2.97
N ALA A 105 11.67 5.94 -2.86
CA ALA A 105 12.28 7.25 -3.10
C ALA A 105 12.05 7.76 -4.53
N LEU A 106 12.18 6.89 -5.53
CA LEU A 106 12.02 7.27 -6.94
C LEU A 106 10.62 7.69 -7.32
N VAL A 107 9.61 6.95 -6.84
CA VAL A 107 8.20 7.26 -7.10
C VAL A 107 7.69 8.41 -6.22
N GLY A 108 8.51 8.87 -5.27
CA GLY A 108 8.19 9.94 -4.33
C GLY A 108 7.39 9.50 -3.12
N ALA A 109 7.27 8.19 -2.85
CA ALA A 109 6.56 7.68 -1.67
C ALA A 109 7.35 7.88 -0.36
N SER A 110 8.69 7.92 -0.44
CA SER A 110 9.57 8.17 0.73
C SER A 110 9.85 9.65 1.00
N SER A 111 9.51 10.55 0.08
CA SER A 111 9.70 11.99 0.23
C SER A 111 8.32 12.66 0.26
N SER A 112 8.12 13.74 1.00
CA SER A 112 6.86 14.52 0.96
C SER A 112 6.64 15.24 -0.39
N GLN A 113 7.32 14.79 -1.44
CA GLN A 113 7.30 15.38 -2.77
C GLN A 113 6.05 14.94 -3.52
N ARG A 114 5.74 15.67 -4.60
CA ARG A 114 4.65 15.29 -5.48
C ARG A 114 4.97 13.93 -6.13
N PRO A 115 3.97 13.05 -6.27
CA PRO A 115 4.10 11.81 -7.02
C PRO A 115 4.65 12.09 -8.42
N ARG A 116 5.58 11.26 -8.87
CA ARG A 116 6.03 11.30 -10.27
C ARG A 116 5.02 10.52 -11.11
N HIS A 117 3.93 11.20 -11.48
CA HIS A 117 2.74 10.59 -12.10
C HIS A 117 3.02 9.77 -13.37
N ASN A 118 4.11 10.06 -14.10
CA ASN A 118 4.47 9.36 -15.33
C ASN A 118 5.46 8.21 -15.12
N TYR A 119 5.73 7.83 -13.87
CA TYR A 119 6.97 7.13 -13.56
C TYR A 119 6.86 6.06 -12.46
N TRP A 120 6.45 4.85 -12.89
CA TRP A 120 6.24 3.68 -12.02
C TRP A 120 6.84 2.41 -12.66
N PRO A 121 8.17 2.35 -12.81
CA PRO A 121 8.86 1.26 -13.50
C PRO A 121 8.59 -0.08 -12.82
N ALA A 122 8.46 -1.18 -13.55
CA ALA A 122 8.31 -2.53 -12.97
C ALA A 122 7.24 -2.68 -11.86
N LEU A 123 6.20 -1.83 -11.85
CA LEU A 123 5.16 -1.87 -10.83
C LEU A 123 4.44 -3.22 -10.79
N GLN A 124 4.10 -3.78 -11.95
CA GLN A 124 3.41 -5.07 -12.02
C GLN A 124 4.23 -6.21 -11.38
N PRO A 125 5.51 -6.43 -11.74
CA PRO A 125 6.38 -7.38 -11.03
C PRO A 125 6.47 -7.15 -9.51
N LEU A 126 6.45 -5.89 -9.05
CA LEU A 126 6.45 -5.58 -7.61
C LEU A 126 5.15 -5.99 -6.93
N VAL A 127 4.01 -5.77 -7.57
CA VAL A 127 2.71 -6.24 -7.04
C VAL A 127 2.67 -7.76 -7.03
N GLU A 128 3.18 -8.42 -8.06
CA GLU A 128 3.32 -9.90 -8.06
C GLU A 128 4.21 -10.38 -6.90
N PHE A 129 5.33 -9.69 -6.64
CA PHE A 129 6.18 -9.98 -5.49
C PHE A 129 5.46 -9.74 -4.16
N LEU A 130 4.66 -8.66 -4.02
CA LEU A 130 3.80 -8.41 -2.86
C LEU A 130 2.86 -9.57 -2.59
N ILE A 131 2.20 -10.08 -3.63
CA ILE A 131 1.26 -11.20 -3.52
C ILE A 131 2.01 -12.46 -3.05
N ILE A 132 3.18 -12.75 -3.62
CA ILE A 132 3.97 -13.93 -3.26
C ILE A 132 4.51 -13.84 -1.82
N GLN A 133 4.91 -12.65 -1.37
CA GLN A 133 5.50 -12.44 -0.04
C GLN A 133 4.47 -12.18 1.06
N TYR A 134 3.18 -12.18 0.74
CA TYR A 134 2.13 -11.70 1.62
C TYR A 134 2.18 -12.33 3.02
N ASN A 135 2.31 -13.66 3.10
CA ASN A 135 2.37 -14.41 4.36
C ASN A 135 3.80 -14.79 4.77
N THR A 136 4.83 -14.23 4.13
CA THR A 136 6.21 -14.60 4.44
C THR A 136 6.62 -14.00 5.79
N PRO A 137 6.97 -14.81 6.80
CA PRO A 137 7.43 -14.30 8.08
C PRO A 137 8.71 -13.47 7.89
N TYR A 138 8.82 -12.35 8.59
CA TYR A 138 9.95 -11.45 8.46
C TYR A 138 10.53 -11.13 9.83
N GLY A 139 11.75 -11.58 10.10
CA GLY A 139 12.37 -11.52 11.43
C GLY A 139 12.86 -10.13 11.87
N PHE A 140 12.60 -9.06 11.10
CA PHE A 140 12.97 -7.70 11.49
C PHE A 140 11.77 -6.92 12.02
N ILE A 141 12.02 -6.17 13.10
CA ILE A 141 11.01 -5.51 13.93
C ILE A 141 10.40 -4.27 13.26
N TRP A 142 11.08 -3.67 12.26
CA TRP A 142 10.77 -2.31 11.82
C TRP A 142 9.77 -2.25 10.66
N HIS A 143 10.06 -2.90 9.52
CA HIS A 143 9.14 -2.99 8.38
C HIS A 143 9.48 -4.22 7.54
N SER A 144 8.47 -4.94 7.06
CA SER A 144 8.64 -6.00 6.06
C SER A 144 8.72 -5.41 4.64
N PRO A 145 9.28 -6.13 3.65
CA PRO A 145 9.18 -5.74 2.25
C PRO A 145 7.72 -5.55 1.83
N PHE A 146 6.81 -6.37 2.35
CA PHE A 146 5.37 -6.27 2.14
C PHE A 146 4.81 -4.92 2.61
N ASP A 147 5.19 -4.46 3.81
CA ASP A 147 4.73 -3.16 4.34
C ASP A 147 5.15 -1.99 3.44
N ASN A 148 6.41 -1.98 3.01
CA ASN A 148 6.94 -0.93 2.13
C ASN A 148 6.21 -0.91 0.77
N MET A 149 5.90 -2.08 0.23
CA MET A 149 5.14 -2.16 -1.03
C MET A 149 3.70 -1.68 -0.86
N CYS A 150 3.06 -1.99 0.27
CA CYS A 150 1.74 -1.46 0.60
C CYS A 150 1.77 0.07 0.71
N ASP A 151 2.80 0.66 1.33
CA ASP A 151 2.95 2.11 1.40
C ASP A 151 3.19 2.74 0.02
N ILE A 152 3.99 2.11 -0.83
CA ILE A 152 4.21 2.53 -2.23
C ILE A 152 2.88 2.52 -3.00
N LEU A 153 2.10 1.43 -2.90
CA LEU A 153 0.80 1.32 -3.57
C LEU A 153 -0.19 2.36 -3.02
N ALA A 154 -0.30 2.48 -1.70
CA ALA A 154 -1.14 3.47 -1.03
C ALA A 154 -0.83 4.88 -1.50
N PHE A 155 0.47 5.23 -1.63
CA PHE A 155 0.90 6.52 -2.12
C PHE A 155 0.47 6.78 -3.56
N GLY A 156 0.66 5.81 -4.46
CA GLY A 156 0.25 5.93 -5.86
C GLY A 156 -1.27 6.05 -6.03
N LEU A 157 -2.02 5.24 -5.30
CA LEU A 157 -3.49 5.26 -5.28
C LEU A 157 -4.03 6.60 -4.76
N ARG A 158 -3.49 7.09 -3.64
CA ARG A 158 -3.86 8.39 -3.03
C ARG A 158 -3.73 9.54 -4.00
N HIS A 159 -2.74 9.47 -4.87
CA HIS A 159 -2.42 10.51 -5.83
C HIS A 159 -3.09 10.32 -7.20
N GLY A 160 -3.99 9.35 -7.34
CA GLY A 160 -4.69 9.14 -8.61
C GLY A 160 -3.73 8.77 -9.75
N VAL A 161 -2.69 7.96 -9.48
CA VAL A 161 -1.81 7.46 -10.55
C VAL A 161 -2.51 6.32 -11.29
N GLN A 162 -2.89 6.54 -12.55
CA GLN A 162 -3.70 5.59 -13.32
C GLN A 162 -3.06 4.19 -13.41
N THR A 163 -1.77 4.12 -13.72
CA THR A 163 -1.04 2.84 -13.80
C THR A 163 -1.14 2.03 -12.51
N VAL A 164 -1.20 2.68 -11.34
CA VAL A 164 -1.32 2.00 -10.06
C VAL A 164 -2.72 1.43 -9.88
N TYR A 165 -3.77 2.15 -10.26
CA TYR A 165 -5.12 1.62 -10.26
C TYR A 165 -5.29 0.47 -11.27
N ASP A 166 -4.72 0.59 -12.47
CA ASP A 166 -4.79 -0.46 -13.49
C ASP A 166 -4.13 -1.74 -13.02
N VAL A 167 -2.93 -1.68 -12.43
CA VAL A 167 -2.27 -2.86 -11.86
C VAL A 167 -3.07 -3.39 -10.66
N PHE A 168 -3.61 -2.52 -9.81
CA PHE A 168 -4.40 -2.92 -8.64
C PHE A 168 -5.64 -3.74 -9.04
N LEU A 169 -6.37 -3.30 -10.07
CA LEU A 169 -7.50 -4.04 -10.64
C LEU A 169 -7.04 -5.29 -11.38
N GLN A 170 -6.02 -5.20 -12.26
CA GLN A 170 -5.56 -6.32 -13.07
C GLN A 170 -5.05 -7.50 -12.23
N LYS A 171 -4.54 -7.21 -11.03
CA LYS A 171 -4.04 -8.21 -10.08
C LYS A 171 -5.06 -8.62 -9.03
N ASP A 172 -6.30 -8.15 -9.16
CA ASP A 172 -7.40 -8.39 -8.23
C ASP A 172 -6.94 -8.25 -6.77
N CYS A 173 -6.26 -7.15 -6.45
CA CYS A 173 -5.57 -7.00 -5.17
C CYS A 173 -6.50 -7.20 -3.96
N LEU A 174 -7.77 -6.77 -4.04
CA LEU A 174 -8.74 -7.03 -2.96
C LEU A 174 -9.07 -8.52 -2.82
N ASP A 175 -9.13 -9.25 -3.93
CA ASP A 175 -9.33 -10.70 -3.94
C ASP A 175 -8.11 -11.46 -3.41
N VAL A 176 -6.91 -10.92 -3.59
CA VAL A 176 -5.72 -11.44 -2.90
C VAL A 176 -5.84 -11.18 -1.41
N PHE A 177 -6.13 -9.94 -1.00
CA PHE A 177 -6.16 -9.56 0.41
C PHE A 177 -7.18 -10.38 1.21
N ARG A 178 -8.35 -10.68 0.63
CA ARG A 178 -9.36 -11.55 1.27
C ARG A 178 -8.92 -12.98 1.49
N SER A 179 -7.99 -13.49 0.68
CA SER A 179 -7.53 -14.88 0.73
C SER A 179 -6.38 -15.10 1.71
N HIS A 180 -5.94 -14.05 2.41
CA HIS A 180 -4.79 -14.10 3.30
C HIS A 180 -5.11 -13.53 4.69
N SER A 181 -4.17 -13.69 5.63
CA SER A 181 -4.27 -13.11 6.96
C SER A 181 -4.28 -11.58 6.89
N LEU A 182 -5.07 -10.96 7.73
CA LEU A 182 -5.28 -9.52 7.67
C LEU A 182 -4.07 -8.72 8.17
N HIS A 183 -3.47 -7.92 7.29
CA HIS A 183 -2.33 -7.05 7.64
C HIS A 183 -2.78 -5.61 7.91
N PRO A 184 -2.41 -4.99 9.06
CA PRO A 184 -2.81 -3.61 9.37
C PRO A 184 -2.35 -2.58 8.33
N VAL A 185 -1.24 -2.85 7.63
CA VAL A 185 -0.72 -1.96 6.58
C VAL A 185 -1.68 -1.84 5.38
N LEU A 186 -2.57 -2.82 5.16
CA LEU A 186 -3.56 -2.75 4.08
C LEU A 186 -4.54 -1.58 4.24
N VAL A 187 -4.73 -1.09 5.47
CA VAL A 187 -5.49 0.14 5.73
C VAL A 187 -4.93 1.32 4.94
N HIS A 188 -3.60 1.41 4.80
CA HIS A 188 -2.95 2.46 4.02
C HIS A 188 -3.36 2.36 2.55
N VAL A 189 -3.39 1.15 2.01
CA VAL A 189 -3.75 0.86 0.61
C VAL A 189 -5.20 1.25 0.35
N ILE A 190 -6.14 0.82 1.21
CA ILE A 190 -7.56 1.15 1.07
C ILE A 190 -7.80 2.65 1.25
N ASN A 191 -7.20 3.28 2.27
CA ASN A 191 -7.30 4.73 2.46
C ASN A 191 -6.69 5.50 1.28
N GLY A 192 -5.61 5.00 0.69
CA GLY A 192 -5.03 5.56 -0.53
C GLY A 192 -6.00 5.48 -1.70
N TYR A 193 -6.59 4.30 -1.93
CA TYR A 193 -7.60 4.09 -2.97
C TYR A 193 -8.79 5.03 -2.81
N VAL A 194 -9.35 5.12 -1.59
CA VAL A 194 -10.49 6.01 -1.28
C VAL A 194 -10.12 7.48 -1.48
N ALA A 195 -8.98 7.92 -0.96
CA ALA A 195 -8.54 9.31 -1.06
C ALA A 195 -8.29 9.73 -2.51
N GLY A 196 -7.72 8.85 -3.33
CA GLY A 196 -7.52 9.11 -4.75
C GLY A 196 -8.84 9.26 -5.49
N LEU A 197 -9.80 8.35 -5.28
CA LEU A 197 -11.11 8.45 -5.93
C LEU A 197 -11.93 9.67 -5.47
N ALA A 198 -11.74 10.14 -4.23
CA ALA A 198 -12.38 11.34 -3.72
C ALA A 198 -11.76 12.65 -4.27
N ALA A 199 -10.57 12.61 -4.87
CA ALA A 199 -9.87 13.81 -5.29
C ALA A 199 -10.51 14.41 -6.57
N PRO A 200 -10.86 15.72 -6.57
CA PRO A 200 -11.66 16.38 -7.63
C PRO A 200 -10.93 16.57 -8.97
N HIS A 201 -9.63 16.25 -9.03
CA HIS A 201 -8.78 16.47 -10.21
C HIS A 201 -8.05 15.20 -10.65
N THR A 202 -8.61 14.02 -10.34
CA THR A 202 -8.04 12.79 -10.88
C THR A 202 -8.21 12.76 -12.40
N LEU A 203 -7.11 12.54 -13.12
CA LEU A 203 -7.07 12.38 -14.58
C LEU A 203 -7.61 11.01 -15.04
N ILE A 204 -8.23 10.28 -14.12
CA ILE A 204 -8.58 8.90 -14.23
C ILE A 204 -10.07 8.79 -14.56
N ASP A 205 -10.44 7.81 -15.39
CA ASP A 205 -11.81 7.31 -15.46
C ASP A 205 -12.19 6.65 -14.12
N SER A 206 -12.59 7.48 -13.15
CA SER A 206 -12.83 7.08 -11.78
C SER A 206 -14.03 6.16 -11.64
N GLN A 207 -14.92 6.12 -12.64
CA GLN A 207 -16.14 5.33 -12.61
C GLN A 207 -15.83 3.83 -12.57
N ARG A 208 -14.93 3.34 -13.44
CA ARG A 208 -14.53 1.92 -13.45
C ARG A 208 -13.96 1.47 -12.10
N TYR A 209 -13.12 2.30 -11.49
CA TYR A 209 -12.47 1.98 -10.21
C TYR A 209 -13.41 2.12 -9.02
N LEU A 210 -14.39 3.03 -9.09
CA LEU A 210 -15.49 3.11 -8.15
C LEU A 210 -16.41 1.89 -8.26
N ASP A 211 -16.72 1.44 -9.48
CA ASP A 211 -17.55 0.26 -9.72
C ASP A 211 -16.88 -0.99 -9.16
N TYR A 212 -15.59 -1.19 -9.42
CA TYR A 212 -14.81 -2.27 -8.82
C TYR A 212 -14.88 -2.24 -7.27
N LEU A 213 -14.66 -1.09 -6.65
CA LEU A 213 -14.70 -0.95 -5.19
C LEU A 213 -16.11 -1.20 -4.61
N HIS A 214 -17.16 -0.86 -5.33
CA HIS A 214 -18.56 -1.02 -4.90
C HIS A 214 -19.19 -2.35 -5.34
N GLU A 215 -18.42 -3.26 -5.95
CA GLU A 215 -18.84 -4.66 -6.00
C GLU A 215 -19.05 -5.17 -4.56
N PRO A 216 -20.14 -5.89 -4.25
CA PRO A 216 -20.51 -6.14 -2.86
C PRO A 216 -19.48 -6.88 -2.01
N GLU A 217 -18.67 -7.75 -2.61
CA GLU A 217 -17.56 -8.40 -1.92
C GLU A 217 -16.40 -7.43 -1.66
N ASN A 218 -16.01 -6.66 -2.66
CA ASN A 218 -14.91 -5.70 -2.56
C ASN A 218 -15.21 -4.62 -1.53
N LEU A 219 -16.45 -4.10 -1.50
CA LEU A 219 -16.88 -3.10 -0.53
C LEU A 219 -16.83 -3.64 0.91
N PHE A 220 -17.33 -4.85 1.11
CA PHE A 220 -17.27 -5.54 2.40
C PHE A 220 -15.83 -5.69 2.88
N TRP A 221 -14.94 -6.16 2.00
CA TRP A 221 -13.52 -6.35 2.33
C TRP A 221 -12.80 -5.04 2.59
N ALA A 222 -13.06 -4.00 1.80
CA ALA A 222 -12.53 -2.67 2.06
C ALA A 222 -12.96 -2.16 3.44
N CYS A 223 -14.25 -2.28 3.79
CA CYS A 223 -14.75 -1.91 5.12
C CYS A 223 -14.07 -2.72 6.22
N TYR A 224 -13.98 -4.05 6.05
CA TYR A 224 -13.36 -4.94 7.03
C TYR A 224 -11.87 -4.62 7.23
N VAL A 225 -11.11 -4.35 6.17
CA VAL A 225 -9.72 -3.90 6.28
C VAL A 225 -9.63 -2.59 7.06
N LEU A 226 -10.53 -1.63 6.83
CA LEU A 226 -10.51 -0.35 7.57
C LEU A 226 -10.79 -0.50 9.07
N THR A 227 -11.54 -1.52 9.50
CA THR A 227 -11.74 -1.81 10.93
C THR A 227 -10.46 -2.30 11.63
N THR A 228 -9.40 -2.57 10.87
CA THR A 228 -8.11 -3.05 11.37
C THR A 228 -7.11 -1.94 11.63
N ASN A 229 -7.45 -0.68 11.33
CA ASN A 229 -6.62 0.47 11.70
C ASN A 229 -6.34 0.47 13.22
N GLY A 230 -7.26 -0.15 13.96
CA GLY A 230 -7.13 -0.65 15.33
C GLY A 230 -5.79 -1.30 15.72
N ARG A 231 -5.21 -2.07 14.81
CA ARG A 231 -4.09 -3.00 15.05
C ARG A 231 -2.73 -2.41 14.70
N ARG A 232 -2.65 -1.16 14.24
CA ARG A 232 -1.40 -0.50 13.81
C ARG A 232 -0.31 -0.44 14.89
N ASN A 233 -0.69 -0.66 16.16
CA ASN A 233 0.16 -0.33 17.31
C ASN A 233 0.82 -1.53 18.01
N PHE A 234 0.70 -2.76 17.48
CA PHE A 234 1.35 -3.92 18.12
C PHE A 234 2.86 -4.01 17.89
N GLY A 235 3.45 -3.15 17.06
CA GLY A 235 4.88 -3.14 16.74
C GLY A 235 5.67 -1.88 17.15
N HIS A 236 5.01 -0.81 17.60
CA HIS A 236 5.69 0.46 17.90
C HIS A 236 5.38 1.01 19.29
N LEU A 237 6.44 1.00 20.10
CA LEU A 237 6.71 1.77 21.33
C LEU A 237 6.15 1.24 22.66
N GLU A 238 7.09 0.74 23.46
CA GLU A 238 7.02 0.49 24.90
C GLU A 238 6.64 1.71 25.76
N ASN A 239 6.32 2.89 25.22
CA ASN A 239 6.12 4.12 26.04
C ASN A 239 5.09 5.14 25.49
N GLY A 240 4.23 4.76 24.55
CA GLY A 240 3.20 5.67 24.02
C GLY A 240 1.81 5.07 24.17
N GLU A 241 1.07 5.45 25.22
CA GLU A 241 -0.37 5.20 25.30
C GLU A 241 -1.07 5.94 24.14
N ILE A 242 -1.11 5.33 22.96
CA ILE A 242 -2.04 5.77 21.93
C ILE A 242 -3.43 5.47 22.51
N ARG A 243 -4.13 6.54 22.88
CA ARG A 243 -5.41 6.44 23.54
C ARG A 243 -6.38 5.70 22.62
N GLN A 244 -7.06 4.70 23.16
CA GLN A 244 -8.11 3.93 22.49
C GLN A 244 -9.11 4.84 21.75
N THR A 245 -9.37 6.04 22.27
CA THR A 245 -10.23 7.06 21.64
C THR A 245 -9.72 7.56 20.28
N GLN A 246 -8.40 7.70 20.07
CA GLN A 246 -7.83 8.11 18.79
C GLN A 246 -8.06 7.04 17.71
N LEU A 247 -7.92 5.78 18.11
CA LEU A 247 -8.09 4.62 17.26
C LEU A 247 -9.53 4.45 16.75
N GLN A 248 -10.50 4.67 17.64
CA GLN A 248 -11.92 4.68 17.27
C GLN A 248 -12.23 5.83 16.29
N GLY A 249 -11.67 7.01 16.55
CA GLY A 249 -11.80 8.17 15.65
C GLY A 249 -11.25 7.90 14.26
N ASP A 250 -10.13 7.19 14.15
CA ASP A 250 -9.52 6.80 12.87
C ASP A 250 -10.43 5.84 12.09
N ILE A 251 -10.95 4.79 12.73
CA ILE A 251 -11.89 3.84 12.09
C ILE A 251 -13.13 4.58 11.57
N CYS A 252 -13.78 5.39 12.40
CA CYS A 252 -14.98 6.11 12.00
C CYS A 252 -14.71 7.09 10.86
N ARG A 253 -13.58 7.82 10.89
CA ARG A 253 -13.18 8.72 9.81
C ARG A 253 -13.00 7.97 8.49
N ASP A 254 -12.28 6.85 8.52
CA ASP A 254 -11.93 6.11 7.31
C ASP A 254 -13.16 5.43 6.70
N ILE A 255 -14.03 4.83 7.53
CA ILE A 255 -15.33 4.27 7.10
C ILE A 255 -16.23 5.35 6.49
N ARG A 256 -16.29 6.54 7.12
CA ARG A 256 -17.06 7.67 6.58
C ARG A 256 -16.50 8.15 5.24
N ALA A 257 -15.17 8.20 5.09
CA ALA A 257 -14.54 8.60 3.83
C ALA A 257 -14.91 7.64 2.69
N LEU A 258 -14.92 6.33 2.96
CA LEU A 258 -15.38 5.32 2.00
C LEU A 258 -16.87 5.50 1.65
N ALA A 259 -17.73 5.70 2.65
CA ALA A 259 -19.17 5.91 2.46
C ALA A 259 -19.51 7.16 1.62
N LEU A 260 -18.68 8.21 1.71
CA LEU A 260 -18.85 9.44 0.95
C LEU A 260 -18.60 9.29 -0.56
N LEU A 261 -17.88 8.26 -1.01
CA LEU A 261 -17.62 8.05 -2.44
C LEU A 261 -18.91 7.78 -3.22
N ARG A 262 -19.80 6.95 -2.66
CA ARG A 262 -21.08 6.61 -3.30
C ARG A 262 -22.18 6.33 -2.27
N PRO A 263 -22.69 7.37 -1.58
CA PRO A 263 -23.62 7.22 -0.44
C PRO A 263 -25.03 6.74 -0.83
N SER A 264 -25.27 6.48 -2.11
CA SER A 264 -26.56 5.97 -2.62
C SER A 264 -26.45 4.58 -3.22
N ASP A 265 -25.27 3.94 -3.15
CA ASP A 265 -25.07 2.61 -3.71
C ASP A 265 -25.80 1.55 -2.87
N PRO A 266 -26.58 0.63 -3.47
CA PRO A 266 -27.28 -0.42 -2.74
C PRO A 266 -26.35 -1.47 -2.13
N SER A 267 -25.09 -1.59 -2.58
CA SER A 267 -24.09 -2.50 -2.01
C SER A 267 -23.83 -2.26 -0.52
N TRP A 268 -24.11 -1.04 -0.02
CA TRP A 268 -24.00 -0.70 1.40
C TRP A 268 -24.92 -1.52 2.31
N ASP A 269 -26.10 -1.91 1.85
CA ASP A 269 -27.01 -2.75 2.65
C ASP A 269 -26.42 -4.15 2.85
N GLN A 270 -25.88 -4.73 1.77
CA GLN A 270 -25.22 -6.03 1.82
C GLN A 270 -23.91 -5.98 2.64
N CYS A 271 -23.11 -4.94 2.46
CA CYS A 271 -21.89 -4.72 3.24
C CYS A 271 -22.18 -4.66 4.75
N ARG A 272 -23.17 -3.85 5.15
CA ARG A 272 -23.56 -3.73 6.57
C ARG A 272 -24.11 -5.03 7.14
N GLN A 273 -24.89 -5.78 6.36
CA GLN A 273 -25.38 -7.09 6.81
C GLN A 273 -24.22 -8.06 7.07
N LYS A 274 -23.27 -8.16 6.14
CA LYS A 274 -22.09 -9.03 6.30
C LYS A 274 -21.22 -8.63 7.49
N LEU A 275 -21.06 -7.34 7.76
CA LEU A 275 -20.34 -6.88 8.95
C LEU A 275 -21.04 -7.31 10.24
N ARG A 276 -22.39 -7.24 10.30
CA ARG A 276 -23.17 -7.76 11.44
C ARG A 276 -23.04 -9.27 11.59
N ASP A 277 -23.16 -10.00 10.49
CA ASP A 277 -22.99 -11.47 10.48
C ASP A 277 -21.59 -11.86 11.00
N LEU A 278 -20.55 -11.10 10.62
CA LEU A 278 -19.18 -11.30 11.08
C LEU A 278 -19.02 -10.93 12.57
N GLN A 279 -19.68 -9.88 13.05
CA GLN A 279 -19.68 -9.49 14.46
C GLN A 279 -20.33 -10.57 15.35
N ASP A 280 -21.49 -11.08 14.94
CA ASP A 280 -22.32 -11.98 15.74
C ASP A 280 -21.89 -13.45 15.63
N GLY A 281 -21.49 -13.89 14.42
CA GLY A 281 -21.25 -15.30 14.09
C GLY A 281 -19.86 -15.59 13.51
N GLY A 282 -18.96 -14.61 13.44
CA GLY A 282 -17.66 -14.73 12.77
C GLY A 282 -16.63 -15.69 13.38
N GLY A 283 -17.00 -16.53 14.34
CA GLY A 283 -16.08 -17.40 15.09
C GLY A 283 -15.15 -18.21 14.18
N GLU A 284 -15.68 -18.94 13.20
CA GLU A 284 -14.86 -19.72 12.25
C GLU A 284 -13.96 -18.85 11.38
N TYR A 285 -14.40 -17.64 11.05
CA TYR A 285 -13.62 -16.71 10.27
C TYR A 285 -12.41 -16.22 11.08
N PHE A 286 -12.62 -15.79 12.33
CA PHE A 286 -11.54 -15.31 13.20
C PHE A 286 -10.52 -16.39 13.56
N VAL A 287 -10.93 -17.66 13.64
CA VAL A 287 -10.01 -18.80 13.86
C VAL A 287 -9.00 -18.96 12.72
N LYS A 288 -9.36 -18.58 11.49
CA LYS A 288 -8.45 -18.63 10.33
C LYS A 288 -7.56 -17.39 10.23
N GLN A 289 -7.80 -16.37 11.04
CA GLN A 289 -7.03 -15.14 11.02
C GLN A 289 -5.80 -15.25 11.93
N GLN A 290 -4.72 -14.63 11.49
CA GLN A 290 -3.50 -14.51 12.27
C GLN A 290 -3.11 -13.04 12.39
N LYS A 291 -2.41 -12.71 13.48
CA LYS A 291 -1.76 -11.41 13.66
C LYS A 291 -0.25 -11.58 13.59
N LEU A 292 0.42 -10.61 12.98
CA LEU A 292 1.88 -10.54 12.98
C LEU A 292 2.36 -9.97 14.32
N VAL A 293 3.12 -10.75 15.09
CA VAL A 293 3.68 -10.38 16.40
C VAL A 293 5.17 -10.71 16.40
N TRP A 294 6.01 -9.68 16.49
CA TRP A 294 7.48 -9.83 16.46
C TRP A 294 8.00 -10.62 15.25
N GLY A 295 7.38 -10.42 14.08
CA GLY A 295 7.78 -11.09 12.83
C GLY A 295 7.19 -12.47 12.61
N GLU A 296 6.37 -12.98 13.54
CA GLU A 296 5.71 -14.28 13.45
C GLU A 296 4.19 -14.12 13.36
N PHE A 297 3.55 -14.90 12.49
CA PHE A 297 2.10 -15.01 12.48
C PHE A 297 1.63 -15.87 13.65
N LYS A 298 0.80 -15.30 14.50
CA LYS A 298 0.19 -15.98 15.65
C LYS A 298 -1.31 -15.96 15.50
N ASP A 299 -1.96 -17.04 15.90
CA ASP A 299 -3.41 -17.11 15.96
C ASP A 299 -3.95 -16.01 16.91
N LEU A 300 -5.14 -15.52 16.61
CA LEU A 300 -5.78 -14.50 17.42
C LEU A 300 -6.12 -15.04 18.81
N THR A 301 -5.81 -14.29 19.86
CA THR A 301 -6.30 -14.58 21.20
C THR A 301 -7.78 -14.19 21.32
N PRO A 302 -8.53 -14.71 22.31
CA PRO A 302 -9.91 -14.27 22.54
C PRO A 302 -10.04 -12.75 22.66
N GLU A 303 -9.06 -12.08 23.28
CA GLU A 303 -9.02 -10.62 23.41
C GLU A 303 -8.85 -9.93 22.05
N ASP A 304 -8.01 -10.46 21.16
CA ASP A 304 -7.85 -9.92 19.80
C ASP A 304 -9.12 -10.06 18.97
N ILE A 305 -9.88 -11.14 19.19
CA ILE A 305 -11.16 -11.40 18.53
C ILE A 305 -12.21 -10.42 19.03
N GLU A 306 -12.35 -10.24 20.35
CA GLU A 306 -13.28 -9.28 20.91
C GLU A 306 -12.92 -7.83 20.50
N GLN A 307 -11.63 -7.48 20.46
CA GLN A 307 -11.20 -6.18 19.94
C GLN A 307 -11.56 -6.00 18.46
N ALA A 308 -11.45 -7.05 17.64
CA ALA A 308 -11.86 -6.99 16.24
C ALA A 308 -13.37 -6.81 16.11
N LYS A 309 -14.18 -7.53 16.91
CA LYS A 309 -15.64 -7.36 16.95
C LYS A 309 -16.05 -5.95 17.41
N ASP A 310 -15.37 -5.39 18.41
CA ASP A 310 -15.60 -4.02 18.87
C ASP A 310 -15.32 -3.00 17.75
N ASN A 311 -14.25 -3.19 16.98
CA ASN A 311 -13.94 -2.33 15.84
C ASN A 311 -14.98 -2.46 14.71
N ILE A 312 -15.49 -3.67 14.46
CA ILE A 312 -16.58 -3.92 13.51
C ILE A 312 -17.86 -3.22 13.98
N ARG A 313 -18.20 -3.32 15.26
CA ARG A 313 -19.35 -2.64 15.86
C ARG A 313 -19.26 -1.13 15.63
N LEU A 314 -18.10 -0.52 15.88
CA LEU A 314 -17.88 0.91 15.63
C LEU A 314 -18.09 1.29 14.16
N ALA A 315 -17.60 0.47 13.23
CA ALA A 315 -17.81 0.71 11.80
C ALA A 315 -19.29 0.62 11.42
N ILE A 316 -20.04 -0.35 11.97
CA ILE A 316 -21.49 -0.49 11.75
C ILE A 316 -22.23 0.73 12.30
N GLU A 317 -21.94 1.13 13.55
CA GLU A 317 -22.53 2.31 14.18
C GLU A 317 -22.27 3.58 13.36
N GLU A 318 -21.05 3.74 12.84
CA GLU A 318 -20.69 4.86 11.97
C GLU A 318 -21.51 4.87 10.68
N LEU A 319 -21.62 3.73 10.00
CA LEU A 319 -22.39 3.60 8.76
C LEU A 319 -23.89 3.84 9.00
N ASP A 320 -24.45 3.28 10.07
CA ASP A 320 -25.86 3.45 10.40
C ASP A 320 -26.19 4.91 10.73
N ARG A 321 -25.31 5.59 11.46
CA ARG A 321 -25.41 7.04 11.69
C ARG A 321 -25.34 7.82 10.38
N PHE A 322 -24.30 7.56 9.57
CA PHE A 322 -24.10 8.24 8.28
C PHE A 322 -25.32 8.11 7.36
N PHE A 323 -25.86 6.90 7.18
CA PHE A 323 -27.00 6.69 6.28
C PHE A 323 -28.32 7.20 6.85
N SER A 324 -28.47 7.26 8.18
CA SER A 324 -29.63 7.90 8.81
C SER A 324 -29.62 9.42 8.55
N ASP A 325 -28.47 10.07 8.77
CA ASP A 325 -28.29 11.50 8.51
C ASP A 325 -28.46 11.84 7.02
N TRP A 326 -27.93 10.99 6.14
CA TRP A 326 -28.05 11.13 4.69
C TRP A 326 -29.50 11.05 4.21
N LYS A 327 -30.28 10.09 4.72
CA LYS A 327 -31.71 9.96 4.41
C LYS A 327 -32.48 11.21 4.84
N ASN A 328 -32.23 11.71 6.05
CA ASN A 328 -32.87 12.92 6.57
C ASN A 328 -32.54 14.15 5.72
N THR A 329 -31.27 14.30 5.32
CA THR A 329 -30.82 15.42 4.49
C THR A 329 -31.46 15.39 3.10
N LYS A 330 -31.49 14.22 2.43
CA LYS A 330 -32.17 14.05 1.14
C LYS A 330 -33.67 14.36 1.23
N LEU A 331 -34.33 13.91 2.29
CA LEU A 331 -35.75 14.17 2.51
C LEU A 331 -36.02 15.67 2.61
N CYS A 332 -35.19 16.41 3.36
CA CYS A 332 -35.30 17.87 3.47
C CYS A 332 -35.14 18.59 2.13
N PHE A 333 -34.20 18.16 1.27
CA PHE A 333 -34.03 18.74 -0.06
C PHE A 333 -35.22 18.45 -1.00
N LEU A 334 -35.77 17.23 -0.94
CA LEU A 334 -36.93 16.85 -1.76
C LEU A 334 -38.21 17.59 -1.32
N VAL A 335 -38.44 17.70 -0.01
CA VAL A 335 -39.58 18.46 0.55
C VAL A 335 -39.47 19.95 0.20
N SER A 336 -38.27 20.53 0.29
CA SER A 336 -38.04 21.93 -0.09
C SER A 336 -38.27 22.17 -1.59
N ARG A 337 -37.88 21.23 -2.46
CA ARG A 337 -38.15 21.32 -3.90
C ARG A 337 -39.64 21.16 -4.23
N LEU A 338 -40.35 20.26 -3.56
CA LEU A 338 -41.78 20.08 -3.76
C LEU A 338 -42.59 21.29 -3.27
N ALA A 339 -42.17 21.93 -2.18
CA ALA A 339 -42.78 23.16 -1.66
C ALA A 339 -42.61 24.35 -2.64
N ILE A 340 -41.47 24.45 -3.32
CA ILE A 340 -41.23 25.47 -4.36
C ILE A 340 -42.14 25.22 -5.57
N ILE A 341 -42.24 23.97 -6.03
CA ILE A 341 -43.10 23.61 -7.17
C ILE A 341 -44.60 23.81 -6.85
N SER A 342 -45.03 23.57 -5.61
CA SER A 342 -46.42 23.84 -5.19
C SER A 342 -46.75 25.32 -5.00
N ALA A 343 -45.74 26.20 -4.95
CA ALA A 343 -45.93 27.65 -4.88
C ALA A 343 -45.95 28.32 -6.26
N GLU A 344 -45.61 27.58 -7.32
CA GLU A 344 -45.60 28.03 -8.72
C GLU A 344 -46.82 27.51 -9.53
N ILE A 345 -47.73 26.77 -8.88
CA ILE A 345 -49.05 26.35 -9.41
C ILE A 345 -50.12 27.07 -8.60
#